data_AF-A0A661Y7J8-F1
#
_entry.id   AF-A0A661Y7J8-F1
#
_cell.length_a   1.000
_cell.length_b   1.000
_cell.length_c   1.000
_cell.angle_alpha   90.00
_cell.angle_beta   90.00
_cell.angle_gamma   90.00
#
_symmetry.space_group_name_H-M   'P 1'
#
loop_
_entity.id
_entity.type
_entity.pdbx_description
1 polymer ?
#
loop_
_entity_poly.entity_id
_entity_poly.type
_entity_poly.pdbx_seq_one_letter_code
_entity_poly.pdbx_strand_id
1 'polypeptide(L)'
;HGLFLVLDRLFLLKFYEKIGKLPSIIITFFITLIGWVLFRSETLEQAVFYVKKMFSGDFRQLDYFPDAKFYTIMVLAAVFAFMAIFNRNEAWQQKILSREQHSRTIILMTLGAVLFFVICLASITSSGFNPFIYFRF
;
A
#
# COMPACT_ATOMS: atom_id res chain seq x y z
N HIS A 1 6.82 4.94 -20.72
CA HIS A 1 6.70 5.23 -19.27
C HIS A 1 6.71 6.71 -18.89
N GLY A 2 7.30 7.64 -19.66
CA GLY A 2 7.32 9.07 -19.32
C GLY A 2 5.98 9.82 -19.49
N LEU A 3 5.12 9.39 -20.42
CA LEU A 3 3.90 10.14 -20.78
C LEU A 3 2.83 10.12 -19.66
N PHE A 4 2.73 9.02 -18.89
CA PHE A 4 1.83 8.92 -17.74
C PHE A 4 2.31 9.79 -16.57
N LEU A 5 3.63 9.83 -16.31
CA LEU A 5 4.24 10.70 -15.30
C LEU A 5 4.11 12.20 -15.62
N VAL A 6 4.07 12.57 -16.91
CA VAL A 6 3.88 13.96 -17.35
C VAL A 6 2.41 14.37 -17.27
N LEU A 7 1.47 13.50 -17.64
CA LEU A 7 0.03 13.74 -17.47
C LEU A 7 -0.39 13.85 -16.00
N ASP A 8 0.24 13.05 -15.13
CA ASP A 8 0.01 13.06 -13.67
C ASP A 8 0.35 14.41 -13.03
N ARG A 9 1.47 15.03 -13.43
CA ARG A 9 1.90 16.32 -12.88
C ARG A 9 1.13 17.53 -13.41
N LEU A 10 0.59 17.47 -14.64
CA LEU A 10 -0.04 18.64 -15.28
C LEU A 10 -1.56 18.70 -15.11
N PHE A 11 -2.25 17.55 -15.16
CA PHE A 11 -3.72 17.50 -15.12
C PHE A 11 -4.27 16.85 -13.85
N LEU A 12 -3.67 15.75 -13.39
CA LEU A 12 -4.18 15.04 -12.22
C LEU A 12 -4.01 15.83 -10.94
N LEU A 13 -2.91 16.59 -10.78
CA LEU A 13 -2.73 17.44 -9.60
C LEU A 13 -3.83 18.51 -9.48
N LYS A 14 -4.14 19.22 -10.56
CA LYS A 14 -5.22 20.23 -10.61
C LYS A 14 -6.61 19.60 -10.44
N PHE A 15 -6.80 18.38 -10.93
CA PHE A 15 -8.04 17.63 -10.75
C PHE A 15 -8.22 17.18 -9.29
N TYR A 16 -7.18 16.63 -8.68
CA TYR A 16 -7.17 16.19 -7.28
C TYR A 16 -7.30 17.36 -6.29
N GLU A 17 -6.68 18.50 -6.58
CA GLU A 17 -6.90 19.75 -5.83
C GLU A 17 -8.36 20.20 -5.87
N LYS A 18 -9.04 20.03 -7.02
CA LYS A 18 -10.43 20.47 -7.20
C LYS A 18 -11.46 19.54 -6.54
N ILE A 19 -11.24 18.23 -6.55
CA ILE A 19 -12.17 17.26 -5.94
C ILE A 19 -11.92 17.09 -4.42
N GLY A 20 -10.80 17.59 -3.91
CA GLY A 20 -10.44 17.53 -2.51
C GLY A 20 -9.82 16.19 -2.09
N LYS A 21 -9.42 16.13 -0.81
CA LYS A 21 -8.57 15.06 -0.29
C LYS A 21 -9.23 13.68 -0.27
N LEU A 22 -10.49 13.59 0.16
CA LEU A 22 -11.18 12.30 0.33
C LEU A 22 -11.45 11.59 -1.01
N PRO A 23 -12.01 12.24 -2.04
CA PRO A 23 -12.22 11.59 -3.34
C PRO A 23 -10.90 11.17 -4.00
N SER A 24 -9.84 11.97 -3.83
CA SER A 24 -8.49 11.64 -4.32
C SER A 24 -7.96 10.34 -3.72
N ILE A 25 -8.13 10.14 -2.41
CA ILE A 25 -7.71 8.91 -1.71
C ILE A 25 -8.51 7.72 -2.21
N ILE A 26 -9.83 7.85 -2.37
CA ILE A 26 -10.70 6.76 -2.84
C ILE A 26 -10.31 6.34 -4.27
N ILE A 27 -10.15 7.31 -5.18
CA ILE A 27 -9.76 7.05 -6.58
C ILE A 27 -8.40 6.35 -6.63
N THR A 28 -7.41 6.87 -5.90
CA THR A 28 -6.07 6.28 -5.85
C THR A 28 -6.12 4.86 -5.31
N PHE A 29 -6.85 4.62 -4.23
CA PHE A 29 -7.02 3.29 -3.63
C PHE A 29 -7.60 2.29 -4.64
N PHE A 30 -8.67 2.64 -5.36
CA PHE A 30 -9.25 1.76 -6.37
C PHE A 30 -8.32 1.51 -7.56
N ILE A 31 -7.63 2.54 -8.06
CA ILE A 31 -6.66 2.38 -9.15
C ILE A 31 -5.54 1.44 -8.74
N THR A 32 -4.97 1.62 -7.54
CA THR A 32 -3.91 0.75 -7.02
C THR A 32 -4.40 -0.68 -6.81
N LEU A 33 -5.61 -0.88 -6.29
CA LEU A 33 -6.18 -2.21 -6.07
C LEU A 33 -6.42 -2.94 -7.40
N ILE A 34 -7.07 -2.30 -8.38
CA ILE A 34 -7.31 -2.92 -9.70
C ILE A 34 -5.97 -3.21 -10.40
N GLY A 35 -5.01 -2.28 -10.34
CA GLY A 35 -3.66 -2.51 -10.84
C GLY A 35 -3.00 -3.72 -10.20
N TRP A 36 -3.12 -3.88 -8.88
CA TRP A 36 -2.59 -5.03 -8.16
C TRP A 36 -3.21 -6.35 -8.62
N VAL A 37 -4.53 -6.39 -8.84
CA VAL A 37 -5.22 -7.61 -9.34
C VAL A 37 -4.66 -8.01 -10.72
N LEU A 38 -4.41 -7.04 -11.59
CA LEU A 38 -3.83 -7.30 -12.92
C LEU A 38 -2.42 -7.90 -12.84
N PHE A 39 -1.56 -7.36 -11.97
CA PHE A 39 -0.19 -7.89 -11.79
C PHE A 39 -0.14 -9.21 -11.02
N ARG A 40 -1.14 -9.46 -10.16
CA ARG A 40 -1.20 -10.67 -9.33
C ARG A 40 -1.83 -11.85 -10.05
N SER A 41 -2.73 -11.62 -10.99
CA SER A 41 -3.44 -12.70 -11.70
C SER A 41 -2.55 -13.35 -12.75
N GLU A 42 -2.74 -14.64 -12.99
CA GLU A 42 -1.95 -15.40 -13.99
C GLU A 42 -2.51 -15.25 -15.40
N THR A 43 -3.81 -15.01 -15.51
CA THR A 43 -4.50 -14.78 -16.78
C THR A 43 -5.40 -13.56 -16.72
N LEU A 44 -5.68 -12.99 -17.89
CA LEU A 44 -6.61 -11.86 -18.00
C LEU A 44 -8.03 -12.25 -17.57
N GLU A 45 -8.46 -13.49 -17.86
CA GLU A 45 -9.75 -14.02 -17.44
C GLU A 45 -9.87 -14.07 -15.91
N GLN A 46 -8.82 -14.52 -15.22
CA GLN A 46 -8.77 -14.56 -13.77
C GLN A 46 -8.82 -13.13 -13.18
N ALA A 47 -8.10 -12.18 -13.77
CA ALA A 47 -8.13 -10.79 -13.32
C ALA A 47 -9.53 -10.18 -13.44
N VAL A 48 -10.19 -10.39 -14.59
CA VAL A 48 -11.57 -9.91 -14.82
C VAL A 48 -12.55 -10.58 -13.87
N PHE A 49 -12.39 -11.88 -13.60
CA PHE A 49 -13.20 -12.59 -12.62
C PHE A 49 -13.08 -11.99 -11.22
N TYR A 50 -11.86 -11.72 -10.75
CA TYR A 50 -11.63 -11.07 -9.45
C TYR A 50 -12.30 -9.70 -9.38
N VAL A 51 -12.08 -8.84 -10.38
CA VAL A 51 -12.69 -7.50 -10.41
C VAL A 51 -14.22 -7.61 -10.41
N LYS A 52 -14.83 -8.49 -11.21
CA LYS A 52 -16.29 -8.69 -11.20
C LYS A 52 -16.79 -9.16 -9.84
N LYS A 53 -16.09 -10.09 -9.18
CA LYS A 53 -16.47 -10.58 -7.85
C LYS A 53 -16.40 -9.49 -6.79
N MET A 54 -15.40 -8.61 -6.83
CA MET A 54 -15.29 -7.48 -5.90
C MET A 54 -16.49 -6.53 -5.94
N PHE A 55 -17.10 -6.34 -7.11
CA PHE A 55 -18.27 -5.47 -7.29
C PHE A 55 -19.59 -6.23 -7.43
N SER A 56 -19.59 -7.54 -7.23
CA SER A 56 -20.79 -8.37 -7.42
C SER A 56 -21.86 -8.20 -6.34
N GLY A 57 -21.51 -7.57 -5.20
CA GLY A 57 -22.43 -7.40 -4.06
C GLY A 57 -22.87 -8.72 -3.42
N ASP A 58 -22.16 -9.82 -3.70
CA ASP A 58 -22.47 -11.15 -3.19
C ASP A 58 -21.82 -11.33 -1.81
N PHE A 59 -22.58 -11.04 -0.75
CA PHE A 59 -22.15 -11.15 0.65
C PHE A 59 -22.38 -12.52 1.27
N ARG A 60 -22.50 -13.57 0.45
CA ARG A 60 -22.60 -14.94 0.97
C ARG A 60 -21.40 -15.22 1.89
N GLN A 61 -21.69 -15.79 3.06
CA GLN A 61 -20.64 -16.25 3.96
C GLN A 61 -19.80 -17.27 3.19
N LEU A 62 -18.54 -16.91 2.96
CA LEU A 62 -17.54 -17.87 2.54
C LEU A 62 -17.30 -18.78 3.74
N ASP A 63 -17.16 -20.09 3.50
CA ASP A 63 -16.67 -21.06 4.48
C ASP A 63 -15.17 -20.85 4.74
N TYR A 64 -14.81 -19.62 5.10
CA TYR A 64 -13.46 -19.19 5.38
C TYR A 64 -13.49 -18.51 6.74
N PHE A 65 -12.91 -19.18 7.73
CA PHE A 65 -12.72 -18.64 9.07
C PHE A 65 -11.38 -17.90 9.10
N PRO A 66 -11.38 -16.55 9.10
CA PRO A 66 -10.14 -15.81 9.10
C PRO A 66 -9.46 -15.96 10.46
N ASP A 67 -8.16 -16.27 10.43
CA ASP A 67 -7.28 -16.27 11.59
C ASP A 67 -7.19 -14.84 12.20
N ALA A 68 -6.93 -14.74 13.50
CA ALA A 68 -6.48 -13.51 14.15
C ALA A 68 -5.38 -12.77 13.35
N LYS A 69 -4.42 -13.49 12.76
CA LYS A 69 -3.37 -12.93 11.88
C LYS A 69 -3.98 -12.17 10.69
N PHE A 70 -5.03 -12.72 10.07
CA PHE A 70 -5.72 -12.05 8.96
C PHE A 70 -6.31 -10.72 9.43
N TYR A 71 -7.03 -10.72 10.55
CA TYR A 71 -7.61 -9.50 11.11
C TYR A 71 -6.54 -8.48 11.52
N THR A 72 -5.43 -8.91 12.12
CA THR A 72 -4.32 -8.02 12.48
C THR A 72 -3.73 -7.35 11.24
N ILE A 73 -3.43 -8.13 10.18
CA ILE A 73 -2.90 -7.58 8.93
C ILE A 73 -3.92 -6.65 8.28
N MET A 74 -5.21 -7.00 8.28
CA MET A 74 -6.27 -6.19 7.69
C MET A 74 -6.40 -4.84 8.39
N VAL A 75 -6.39 -4.81 9.73
CA VAL A 75 -6.44 -3.56 10.52
C VAL A 75 -5.20 -2.72 10.25
N LEU A 76 -4.00 -3.31 10.27
CA LEU A 76 -2.77 -2.58 9.97
C LEU A 76 -2.79 -2.02 8.54
N ALA A 77 -3.18 -2.81 7.55
CA ALA A 77 -3.29 -2.38 6.17
C ALA A 77 -4.29 -1.23 6.00
N ALA A 78 -5.44 -1.29 6.67
CA ALA A 78 -6.42 -0.20 6.66
C ALA A 78 -5.85 1.07 7.31
N VAL A 79 -5.19 0.95 8.46
CA VAL A 79 -4.55 2.09 9.14
C VAL A 79 -3.53 2.75 8.23
N PHE A 80 -2.64 1.98 7.57
CA PHE A 80 -1.62 2.52 6.68
C PHE A 80 -2.21 3.09 5.38
N ALA A 81 -3.18 2.41 4.78
CA ALA A 81 -3.83 2.86 3.53
C ALA A 81 -4.56 4.19 3.71
N PHE A 82 -5.22 4.39 4.86
CA PHE A 82 -5.97 5.60 5.17
C PHE A 82 -5.22 6.58 6.07
N MET A 83 -3.97 6.29 6.42
CA MET A 83 -3.10 7.15 7.22
C MET A 83 -2.99 8.55 6.60
N ALA A 84 -2.98 8.62 5.26
CA ALA A 84 -2.90 9.87 4.53
C ALA A 84 -4.08 10.82 4.77
N ILE A 85 -5.23 10.36 5.30
CA ILE A 85 -6.37 11.23 5.63
C ILE A 85 -5.99 12.28 6.68
N PHE A 86 -5.17 11.92 7.66
CA PHE A 86 -4.80 12.83 8.75
C PHE A 86 -3.68 13.80 8.32
N ASN A 87 -4.00 15.11 8.27
CA ASN A 87 -3.03 16.17 7.95
C ASN A 87 -1.82 16.22 8.91
N ARG A 88 -1.97 15.66 10.12
CA ARG A 88 -0.88 15.58 11.11
C ARG A 88 0.27 14.66 10.69
N ASN A 89 0.01 13.70 9.80
CA ASN A 89 1.04 12.75 9.39
C ASN A 89 2.11 13.40 8.52
N GLU A 90 1.74 14.35 7.67
CA GLU A 90 2.70 15.08 6.84
C GLU A 90 3.63 15.96 7.69
N ALA A 91 3.06 16.70 8.66
CA ALA A 91 3.85 17.49 9.61
C ALA A 91 4.75 16.63 10.50
N TRP A 92 4.28 15.46 10.92
CA TRP A 92 5.06 14.51 11.72
C TRP A 92 6.20 13.89 10.91
N GLN A 93 5.94 13.48 9.67
CA GLN A 93 6.96 12.98 8.76
C GLN A 93 8.03 14.03 8.47
N GLN A 94 7.62 15.27 8.15
CA GLN A 94 8.56 16.37 7.91
C GLN A 94 9.39 16.68 9.16
N LYS A 95 8.81 16.58 10.36
CA LYS A 95 9.53 16.79 11.62
C LYS A 95 10.55 15.70 11.93
N ILE A 96 10.30 14.44 11.54
CA ILE A 96 11.20 13.32 11.81
C ILE A 96 12.27 13.18 10.72
N LEU A 97 11.91 13.40 9.45
CA LEU A 97 12.80 13.30 8.30
C LEU A 97 13.46 14.65 7.92
N SER A 98 13.32 15.70 8.73
CA SER A 98 13.97 16.98 8.44
C SER A 98 15.49 16.81 8.35
N ARG A 99 16.14 17.63 7.52
CA ARG A 99 17.60 17.58 7.34
C ARG A 99 18.39 18.00 8.58
N GLU A 100 17.76 18.75 9.48
CA GLU A 100 18.37 19.25 10.71
C GLU A 100 17.94 18.40 11.90
N GLN A 101 18.41 17.15 11.93
CA GLN A 101 18.24 16.26 13.09
C GLN A 101 19.53 16.22 13.90
N HIS A 102 19.39 16.13 15.22
CA HIS A 102 20.52 15.96 16.11
C HIS A 102 21.18 14.58 15.88
N SER A 103 22.51 14.48 15.98
CA SER A 103 23.26 13.25 15.69
C SER A 103 22.75 12.04 16.48
N ARG A 104 22.29 12.23 17.71
CA ARG A 104 21.69 11.16 18.53
C ARG A 104 20.39 10.61 17.94
N THR A 105 19.53 11.45 17.37
CA THR A 105 18.28 11.03 16.73
C THR A 105 18.57 10.20 15.48
N ILE A 106 19.54 10.62 14.67
CA ILE A 106 19.97 9.89 13.47
C ILE A 106 20.52 8.51 13.83
N ILE A 107 21.33 8.41 14.89
CA ILE A 107 21.87 7.13 15.37
C ILE A 107 20.74 6.20 15.82
N LEU A 108 19.77 6.70 16.60
CA LEU A 108 18.62 5.91 17.06
C LEU A 108 17.74 5.43 15.90
N MET A 109 17.47 6.30 14.91
CA MET A 109 16.71 5.94 13.72
C MET A 109 17.44 4.87 12.90
N THR A 110 18.76 5.01 12.73
CA THR A 110 19.59 4.02 12.02
C THR A 110 19.56 2.67 12.73
N LEU A 111 19.75 2.65 14.05
CA LEU A 111 19.68 1.42 14.85
C LEU A 111 18.31 0.76 14.75
N GLY A 112 17.24 1.55 14.83
CA GLY A 112 15.87 1.05 14.62
C GLY A 112 15.68 0.46 13.23
N ALA A 113 16.14 1.14 12.18
CA ALA A 113 16.05 0.66 10.80
C ALA A 113 16.83 -0.65 10.59
N VAL A 114 18.02 -0.78 11.17
CA VAL A 114 18.82 -2.01 11.12
C VAL A 114 18.09 -3.15 11.85
N LEU A 115 17.52 -2.88 13.03
CA LEU A 115 16.75 -3.88 13.77
C LEU A 115 15.52 -4.35 12.97
N PHE A 116 14.74 -3.42 12.42
CA PHE A 116 13.60 -3.76 11.57
C PHE A 116 14.03 -4.55 10.33
N PHE A 117 15.14 -4.16 9.71
CA PHE A 117 15.70 -4.88 8.56
C PHE A 117 16.05 -6.34 8.91
N VAL A 118 16.70 -6.57 10.05
CA VAL A 118 17.02 -7.92 10.54
C VAL A 118 15.76 -8.74 10.81
N ILE A 119 14.73 -8.14 11.43
CA ILE A 119 13.44 -8.82 11.66
C ILE A 119 12.77 -9.19 10.34
N CYS A 120 12.73 -8.25 9.38
CA CYS A 120 12.20 -8.53 8.04
C CYS A 120 12.96 -9.66 7.36
N LEU A 121 14.30 -9.64 7.40
CA LEU A 121 15.15 -10.67 6.80
C LEU A 121 14.89 -12.04 7.43
N ALA A 122 14.83 -12.12 8.77
CA ALA A 122 14.50 -13.34 9.49
C ALA A 122 13.10 -13.87 9.15
N SER A 123 12.12 -12.97 8.99
CA SER A 123 10.76 -13.38 8.59
C SER A 123 10.69 -13.93 7.17
N ILE A 124 11.47 -13.37 6.24
CA ILE A 124 11.55 -13.82 4.86
C ILE A 124 12.27 -15.15 4.77
N THR A 125 13.36 -15.36 5.52
CA THR A 125 14.08 -16.64 5.51
C THR A 125 13.30 -17.75 6.21
N SER A 126 12.50 -17.42 7.22
CA SER A 126 11.63 -18.38 7.91
C SER A 126 10.35 -18.70 7.12
N SER A 127 9.89 -17.81 6.25
CA SER A 127 8.72 -18.04 5.41
C SER A 127 9.19 -18.68 4.10
N GLY A 128 8.78 -19.91 3.80
CA GLY A 128 9.13 -20.57 2.52
C GLY A 128 8.79 -19.68 1.30
N PHE A 129 9.46 -19.95 0.17
CA PHE A 129 9.37 -19.20 -1.10
C PHE A 129 8.06 -18.44 -1.26
N ASN A 130 8.14 -17.11 -1.24
CA ASN A 130 7.01 -16.22 -1.40
C ASN A 130 7.11 -15.64 -2.82
N PRO A 131 6.55 -16.29 -3.86
CA PRO A 131 6.71 -15.86 -5.24
C PRO A 131 5.92 -14.58 -5.45
N PHE A 132 6.50 -13.45 -5.06
CA PHE A 132 5.95 -12.15 -5.36
C PHE A 132 6.64 -11.59 -6.61
N ILE A 133 5.85 -11.51 -7.68
CA ILE A 133 6.04 -10.85 -8.99
C ILE A 133 7.29 -11.21 -9.81
N TYR A 134 8.48 -11.41 -9.23
CA TYR A 134 9.73 -11.56 -9.98
C TYR A 134 9.89 -12.88 -10.73
N PHE A 135 9.14 -13.93 -10.38
CA PHE A 135 9.12 -15.20 -11.11
C PHE A 135 7.95 -15.32 -12.09
N ARG A 136 7.23 -14.22 -12.36
CA ARG A 136 6.04 -14.20 -13.24
C ARG A 136 6.29 -13.45 -14.56
N PHE A 137 7.53 -13.09 -14.83
CA PHE A 137 8.01 -12.58 -16.11
C PHE A 137 9.19 -13.42 -16.58
#